data_AF-A0A812UWA6-F1
#
_entry.id   AF-A0A812UWA6-F1
#
_cell.length_a   1.000
_cell.length_b   1.000
_cell.length_c   1.000
_cell.angle_alpha   90.00
_cell.angle_beta   90.00
_cell.angle_gamma   90.00
#
_symmetry.space_group_name_H-M   'P 1'
#
loop_
_entity.id
_entity.type
_entity.pdbx_description
1 polymer ?
#
loop_
_entity_poly.entity_id
_entity_poly.type
_entity_poly.pdbx_seq_one_letter_code
_entity_poly.pdbx_strand_id
1 'polypeptide(L)'
;AMPDLRKTRMCKAFAEGKCTDETCAFAHGEQELVSTGLFHKMSLCKWNEKGKCRNGSQCRFAHGLEELRDVKKAAMNALAQDVPPKAGTYEKAEPMKVTSTGAGL
;
A
#
# COMPACT_ATOMS: atom_id res chain seq x y z
N ALA A 1 2.33 -15.21 5.09
CA ALA A 1 1.07 -15.89 5.46
C ALA A 1 -0.05 -15.40 4.56
N MET A 2 -0.95 -16.27 4.08
CA MET A 2 -2.14 -15.85 3.34
C MET A 2 -3.24 -15.43 4.31
N PRO A 3 -3.96 -14.32 4.05
CA PRO A 3 -5.03 -13.86 4.93
C PRO A 3 -6.24 -14.79 4.86
N ASP A 4 -6.83 -15.11 6.01
CA ASP A 4 -8.09 -15.84 6.07
C ASP A 4 -9.24 -14.92 5.62
N LEU A 5 -10.06 -15.41 4.69
CA LEU A 5 -11.19 -14.69 4.10
C LEU A 5 -12.55 -15.18 4.63
N ARG A 6 -12.56 -16.11 5.58
CA ARG A 6 -13.78 -16.56 6.25
C ARG A 6 -14.49 -15.38 6.91
N LYS A 7 -15.82 -15.45 6.86
CA LYS A 7 -16.75 -14.50 7.47
C LYS A 7 -16.56 -13.04 7.02
N THR A 8 -15.93 -12.79 5.87
CA THR A 8 -15.73 -11.41 5.34
C THR A 8 -16.96 -10.82 4.63
N ARG A 9 -18.01 -11.63 4.42
CA ARG A 9 -19.28 -11.24 3.77
C ARG A 9 -20.45 -11.96 4.45
N MET A 10 -21.64 -11.36 4.39
CA MET A 10 -22.87 -11.90 4.96
C MET A 10 -23.36 -13.13 4.19
N CYS A 11 -23.81 -14.16 4.92
CA CYS A 11 -24.40 -15.36 4.36
C CYS A 11 -25.82 -15.08 3.87
N LYS A 12 -26.05 -15.16 2.55
CA LYS A 12 -27.37 -14.92 1.96
C LYS A 12 -28.41 -15.93 2.43
N ALA A 13 -28.04 -17.21 2.49
CA ALA A 13 -28.95 -18.26 2.93
C ALA A 13 -29.36 -18.09 4.41
N PHE A 14 -28.43 -17.66 5.28
CA PHE A 14 -28.76 -17.31 6.66
C PHE A 14 -29.70 -16.11 6.74
N ALA A 15 -29.45 -15.06 5.96
CA ALA A 15 -30.33 -13.88 5.90
C ALA A 15 -31.77 -14.23 5.45
N GLU A 16 -31.93 -15.33 4.70
CA GLU A 16 -33.21 -15.89 4.29
C GLU A 16 -33.76 -16.95 5.26
N GLY A 17 -33.08 -17.25 6.37
CA GLY A 17 -33.46 -18.26 7.36
C GLY A 17 -33.18 -19.73 6.97
N LYS A 18 -32.38 -19.96 5.93
CA LYS A 18 -32.16 -21.28 5.31
C LYS A 18 -30.81 -21.94 5.66
N CYS A 19 -29.93 -21.24 6.38
CA CYS A 19 -28.62 -21.76 6.76
C CYS A 19 -28.52 -21.85 8.29
N THR A 20 -28.08 -23.00 8.78
CA THR A 20 -27.85 -23.26 10.21
C THR A 20 -26.49 -23.91 10.47
N ASP A 21 -25.62 -23.95 9.46
CA ASP A 21 -24.28 -24.51 9.58
C ASP A 21 -23.37 -23.57 10.39
N GLU A 22 -22.95 -24.01 11.57
CA GLU A 22 -22.06 -23.25 12.46
C GLU A 22 -20.66 -23.05 11.85
N THR A 23 -20.27 -23.91 10.90
CA THR A 23 -18.98 -23.83 10.20
C THR A 23 -19.03 -23.03 8.90
N CYS A 24 -20.18 -22.41 8.59
CA CYS A 24 -20.39 -21.68 7.35
C CYS A 24 -19.27 -20.65 7.11
N ALA A 25 -18.68 -20.64 5.90
CA ALA A 25 -17.60 -19.71 5.56
C ALA A 25 -18.04 -18.24 5.49
N PHE A 26 -19.35 -17.96 5.53
CA PHE A 26 -19.94 -16.63 5.51
C PHE A 26 -20.51 -16.26 6.89
N ALA A 27 -20.67 -14.97 7.16
CA ALA A 27 -21.16 -14.48 8.45
C ALA A 27 -22.68 -14.68 8.60
N HIS A 28 -23.11 -15.21 9.75
CA HIS A 28 -24.52 -15.35 10.17
C HIS A 28 -24.98 -14.16 11.03
N GLY A 29 -24.46 -12.96 10.76
CA GLY A 29 -24.76 -11.76 11.53
C GLY A 29 -23.58 -10.82 11.56
N GLU A 30 -23.80 -9.60 12.07
CA GLU A 30 -22.73 -8.59 12.20
C GLU A 30 -21.65 -9.03 13.19
N GLN A 31 -22.00 -9.86 14.18
CA GLN A 31 -21.07 -10.39 15.18
C GLN A 31 -20.02 -11.31 14.56
N GLU A 32 -20.39 -12.06 13.52
CA GLU A 32 -19.45 -12.92 12.78
C GLU A 32 -18.76 -12.18 11.64
N LEU A 33 -19.30 -11.06 11.18
CA LEU A 33 -18.82 -10.35 10.00
C LEU A 33 -17.44 -9.73 10.27
N VAL A 34 -16.40 -10.39 9.78
CA VAL A 34 -15.04 -9.85 9.76
C VAL A 34 -15.01 -8.71 8.77
N SER A 35 -15.17 -7.50 9.28
CA SER A 35 -15.09 -6.32 8.46
C SER A 35 -13.69 -6.26 7.83
N THR A 36 -13.64 -6.39 6.51
CA THR A 36 -12.44 -6.04 5.72
C THR A 36 -12.03 -4.57 5.89
N GLY A 37 -12.80 -3.81 6.66
CA GLY A 37 -12.40 -2.56 7.29
C GLY A 37 -11.15 -2.68 8.14
N LEU A 38 -10.62 -3.86 8.49
CA LEU A 38 -9.24 -3.99 8.98
C LEU A 38 -8.21 -3.70 7.89
N PHE A 39 -8.48 -4.11 6.65
CA PHE A 39 -7.58 -3.99 5.49
C PHE A 39 -7.68 -2.66 4.73
N HIS A 40 -8.62 -1.80 5.11
CA HIS A 40 -8.78 -0.50 4.49
C HIS A 40 -7.54 0.38 4.75
N LYS A 41 -6.92 0.90 3.68
CA LYS A 41 -5.73 1.75 3.74
C LYS A 41 -4.54 1.11 4.50
N MET A 42 -4.40 -0.21 4.43
CA MET A 42 -3.25 -0.93 5.01
C MET A 42 -2.02 -0.98 4.09
N SER A 43 -2.09 -0.50 2.85
CA SER A 43 -0.93 -0.42 1.95
C SER A 43 -1.07 0.74 1.00
N LEU A 44 0.08 1.25 0.51
CA LEU A 44 0.12 2.34 -0.46
C LEU A 44 -0.45 1.91 -1.81
N CYS A 45 -1.19 2.84 -2.42
CA CYS A 45 -1.78 2.68 -3.73
C CYS A 45 -0.71 2.85 -4.81
N LYS A 46 -0.27 1.75 -5.42
CA LYS A 46 0.71 1.75 -6.52
C LYS A 46 0.28 2.59 -7.74
N TRP A 47 -1.02 2.82 -7.90
CA TRP A 47 -1.57 3.62 -9.00
C TRP A 47 -1.63 5.11 -8.67
N ASN A 48 -1.78 5.47 -7.39
CA ASN A 48 -1.79 6.86 -6.96
C ASN A 48 -0.39 7.47 -7.08
N GLU A 49 0.65 6.73 -6.70
CA GLU A 49 2.06 7.12 -6.89
C GLU A 49 2.38 7.48 -8.35
N LYS A 50 1.68 6.85 -9.30
CA LYS A 50 1.84 7.08 -10.75
C LYS A 50 0.86 8.12 -11.31
N GLY A 51 0.00 8.72 -10.48
CA GLY A 51 -1.07 9.63 -10.91
C GLY A 51 -2.20 8.97 -11.71
N LYS A 52 -2.37 7.65 -11.63
CA LYS A 52 -3.31 6.85 -12.46
C LYS A 52 -4.41 6.16 -11.65
N CYS A 53 -4.56 6.48 -10.36
CA CYS A 53 -5.62 5.90 -9.56
C CYS A 53 -7.00 6.43 -10.01
N ARG A 54 -7.94 5.52 -10.27
CA ARG A 54 -9.29 5.85 -10.73
C ARG A 54 -10.34 5.83 -9.61
N ASN A 55 -9.96 5.35 -8.43
CA ASN A 55 -10.87 5.13 -7.31
C ASN A 55 -11.02 6.35 -6.39
N GLY A 56 -10.25 7.43 -6.60
CA GLY A 56 -10.34 8.65 -5.80
C GLY A 56 -10.26 8.39 -4.30
N SER A 57 -11.10 9.09 -3.52
CA SER A 57 -11.22 8.92 -2.07
C SER A 57 -11.77 7.56 -1.65
N GLN A 58 -12.46 6.84 -2.54
CA GLN A 58 -12.98 5.48 -2.29
C GLN A 58 -11.91 4.39 -2.50
N CYS A 59 -10.68 4.74 -2.86
CA CYS A 59 -9.61 3.78 -3.02
C CYS A 59 -9.32 3.06 -1.70
N ARG A 60 -9.36 1.73 -1.70
CA ARG A 60 -9.07 0.92 -0.50
C ARG A 60 -7.61 0.93 -0.09
N PHE A 61 -6.72 1.51 -0.91
CA PHE A 61 -5.30 1.70 -0.64
C PHE A 61 -5.01 3.16 -0.29
N ALA A 62 -3.96 3.39 0.50
CA ALA A 62 -3.55 4.72 0.94
C ALA A 62 -2.91 5.52 -0.21
N HIS A 63 -3.37 6.75 -0.43
CA HIS A 63 -2.84 7.69 -1.43
C HIS A 63 -1.67 8.53 -0.90
N GLY A 64 -1.17 8.19 0.28
CA GLY A 64 0.01 8.76 0.88
C GLY A 64 0.21 8.15 2.26
N LEU A 65 1.27 8.56 2.96
CA LEU A 65 1.50 8.10 4.32
C LEU A 65 0.38 8.60 5.24
N GLU A 66 -0.23 9.76 4.97
CA GLU A 66 -1.31 10.30 5.82
C GLU A 66 -2.53 9.38 5.90
N GLU A 67 -2.88 8.70 4.80
CA GLU A 67 -4.02 7.78 4.75
C GLU A 67 -3.68 6.38 5.25
N LEU A 68 -2.39 6.03 5.39
CA LEU A 68 -1.95 4.70 5.80
C LEU A 68 -2.28 4.46 7.29
N ARG A 69 -2.83 3.29 7.62
CA ARG A 69 -3.27 3.01 9.00
C ARG A 69 -2.10 2.97 10.01
N ASP A 70 -2.38 3.39 11.25
CA ASP A 70 -1.37 3.72 12.27
C ASP A 70 -0.43 2.58 12.65
N VAL A 71 -0.91 1.34 12.74
CA VAL A 71 -0.06 0.16 13.01
C VAL A 71 1.05 -0.01 11.96
N LYS A 72 0.78 0.39 10.72
CA LYS A 72 1.74 0.32 9.63
C LYS A 72 2.54 1.61 9.49
N LYS A 73 1.95 2.78 9.78
CA LYS A 73 2.73 4.02 9.93
C LYS A 73 3.82 3.83 10.99
N ALA A 74 3.47 3.37 12.19
CA ALA A 74 4.40 3.16 13.28
C ALA A 74 5.50 2.15 12.91
N ALA A 75 5.14 1.00 12.32
CA ALA A 75 6.12 0.02 11.88
C ALA A 75 7.03 0.54 10.74
N MET A 76 6.47 1.22 9.74
CA MET A 76 7.25 1.82 8.64
C MET A 76 8.16 2.95 9.14
N ASN A 77 7.69 3.76 10.08
CA ASN A 77 8.44 4.88 10.65
C ASN A 77 9.58 4.37 11.55
N ALA A 78 9.34 3.30 12.32
CA ALA A 78 10.39 2.63 13.11
C ALA A 78 11.44 1.95 12.22
N LEU A 79 11.06 1.39 11.06
CA LEU A 79 12.01 0.79 10.10
C LEU A 79 12.80 1.83 9.29
N ALA A 80 12.26 3.05 9.11
CA ALA A 80 12.88 4.09 8.29
C ALA A 80 14.01 4.85 9.03
N GLN A 81 14.12 4.73 10.35
CA GLN A 81 15.10 5.48 11.15
C GLN A 81 16.50 4.82 11.21
N ASP A 82 16.62 3.55 10.82
CA ASP A 82 17.90 2.81 10.72
C ASP A 82 18.36 2.60 9.27
N VAL A 83 17.73 3.27 8.30
CA VAL A 83 18.24 3.32 6.92
C VAL A 83 19.25 4.46 6.87
N PRO A 84 20.57 4.19 6.80
CA PRO A 84 21.53 5.26 6.56
C PRO A 84 21.09 6.00 5.30
N PRO A 85 21.11 7.35 5.28
CA PRO A 85 20.80 8.08 4.06
C PRO A 85 21.69 7.47 2.98
N LYS A 86 21.08 6.94 1.91
CA LYS A 86 21.84 6.60 0.71
C LYS A 86 22.50 7.90 0.28
N ALA A 87 23.75 8.07 0.68
CA ALA A 87 24.62 9.11 0.18
C ALA A 87 24.59 8.94 -1.33
N GLY A 88 23.92 9.87 -2.01
CA GLY A 88 23.97 9.95 -3.45
C GLY A 88 25.41 10.21 -3.83
N THR A 89 26.08 9.21 -4.37
CA THR A 89 27.25 9.41 -5.21
C THR A 89 26.75 9.34 -6.64
N TYR A 90 26.04 10.39 -7.08
CA TYR A 90 26.17 10.73 -8.48
C TYR A 90 27.48 11.52 -8.55
N GLU A 91 28.51 10.86 -9.06
CA GLU A 91 29.78 11.51 -9.31
C GLU A 91 29.56 12.72 -10.22
N LYS A 92 30.15 13.83 -9.78
CA LYS A 92 30.21 15.11 -10.45
C LYS A 92 30.73 14.88 -11.89
N ALA A 93 29.87 15.01 -12.90
CA ALA A 93 30.33 15.07 -14.28
C ALA A 93 31.13 16.37 -14.45
N GLU A 94 32.44 16.24 -14.57
CA GLU A 94 33.35 17.37 -14.81
C GLU A 94 33.16 17.91 -16.23
N PRO A 95 33.22 19.24 -16.43
CA PRO A 95 33.08 19.82 -17.76
C PRO A 95 34.33 19.52 -18.61
N MET A 96 34.14 18.84 -19.75
CA MET A 96 35.17 18.69 -20.79
C MET A 96 35.62 20.08 -21.27
N LYS A 97 36.81 20.51 -20.87
CA LYS A 97 37.51 21.62 -21.50
C LYS A 97 38.25 21.06 -22.71
N VAL A 98 37.82 21.42 -23.92
CA VAL A 98 38.64 21.25 -25.13
C VAL A 98 39.18 22.62 -25.54
N THR A 99 40.45 22.87 -25.18
CA THR A 99 41.23 23.97 -25.71
C THR A 99 42.01 23.46 -26.91
N SER A 100 41.56 23.76 -28.12
CA SER A 100 42.35 23.55 -29.33
C SER A 100 43.28 24.74 -29.52
N THR A 101 44.53 24.58 -29.10
CA THR A 101 45.64 25.49 -29.43
C THR A 101 46.01 25.28 -30.90
N GLY A 102 46.05 26.36 -31.68
CA GLY A 102 46.53 26.35 -33.06
C GLY A 102 48.05 26.17 -33.16
N ALA A 103 48.50 25.61 -34.29
CA ALA A 103 49.87 25.68 -34.76
C ALA A 103 49.88 26.51 -36.04
N GLY A 104 50.66 27.59 -36.04
CA GLY A 104 50.93 28.40 -37.22
C GLY A 104 52.10 27.86 -38.03
N LEU A 105 52.08 28.14 -39.33
CA LEU A 105 53.12 28.73 -40.19
C LEU A 105 52.68 28.57 -41.66
#